data_AF-A0A1X1QFL2-F1
#
_entry.id   AF-A0A1X1QFL2-F1
#
_cell.length_a   1.000
_cell.length_b   1.000
_cell.length_c   1.000
_cell.angle_alpha   90.00
_cell.angle_beta   90.00
_cell.angle_gamma   90.00
#
_symmetry.space_group_name_H-M   'P 1'
#
loop_
_entity.id
_entity.type
_entity.pdbx_description
1 polymer ?
#
loop_
_entity_poly.entity_id
_entity_poly.type
_entity_poly.pdbx_seq_one_letter_code
_entity_poly.pdbx_strand_id
1 'polypeptide(L)'
;MAMKKINPAELFLRCYAQKEANDDWFAICIDLNVSATGSTLNDVMEDVHNQIADYVHEAFTDDKEHIQRLLTRKAPLYFLAQYHWISLVLGFRNLCSLAKNQLNKKIFNEQLPLIPA
;
A
#
# COMPACT_ATOMS: atom_id res chain seq x y z
N MET A 1 -7.74 16.26 -24.51
CA MET A 1 -7.65 15.87 -23.09
C MET A 1 -6.22 16.09 -22.65
N ALA A 2 -5.96 17.05 -21.76
CA ALA A 2 -4.61 17.31 -21.26
C ALA A 2 -4.19 16.15 -20.34
N MET A 3 -3.10 15.45 -20.68
CA MET A 3 -2.48 14.51 -19.76
C MET A 3 -1.95 15.31 -18.56
N LYS A 4 -2.59 15.12 -17.40
CA LYS A 4 -2.13 15.67 -16.13
C LYS A 4 -0.69 15.19 -15.93
N LYS A 5 0.28 16.12 -15.91
CA LYS A 5 1.68 15.83 -15.60
C LYS A 5 1.72 15.14 -14.24
N ILE A 6 2.05 13.84 -14.22
CA ILE A 6 2.21 13.09 -12.99
C ILE A 6 3.56 13.52 -12.41
N ASN A 7 3.54 14.17 -11.25
CA ASN A 7 4.76 14.52 -10.53
C ASN A 7 5.32 13.23 -9.90
N PRO A 8 6.59 12.84 -10.12
CA PRO A 8 7.18 11.64 -9.53
C PRO A 8 7.05 11.57 -8.00
N ALA A 9 7.00 12.74 -7.34
CA ALA A 9 6.80 12.85 -5.89
C ALA A 9 5.35 12.60 -5.42
N GLU A 10 4.38 12.39 -6.33
CA GLU A 10 2.98 12.08 -6.00
C GLU A 10 2.64 10.58 -6.16
N LEU A 11 3.59 9.75 -6.58
CA LEU A 11 3.41 8.31 -6.79
C LEU A 11 3.81 7.50 -5.53
N PHE A 12 3.24 7.89 -4.39
CA PHE A 12 3.32 7.09 -3.16
C PHE A 12 2.05 6.26 -3.03
N LEU A 13 2.20 4.95 -3.05
CA LEU A 13 1.15 4.01 -2.74
C LEU A 13 0.96 3.90 -1.24
N ARG A 14 -0.29 3.94 -0.82
CA ARG A 14 -0.68 3.80 0.58
C ARG A 14 -0.74 2.33 0.92
N CYS A 15 0.12 1.91 1.84
CA CYS A 15 0.18 0.55 2.31
C CYS A 15 0.08 0.50 3.84
N TYR A 16 -0.41 -0.61 4.36
CA TYR A 16 -0.26 -0.91 5.76
C TYR A 16 -0.03 -2.40 5.98
N ALA A 17 0.72 -2.71 7.03
CA ALA A 17 0.90 -4.05 7.55
C ALA A 17 0.21 -4.15 8.91
N GLN A 18 -0.33 -5.32 9.21
CA GLN A 18 -0.85 -5.67 10.52
C GLN A 18 -0.46 -7.10 10.88
N LYS A 19 -0.27 -7.37 12.16
CA LYS A 19 -0.10 -8.73 12.67
C LYS A 19 -1.47 -9.38 12.85
N GLU A 20 -1.60 -10.58 12.32
CA GLU A 20 -2.78 -11.42 12.40
C GLU A 20 -2.81 -12.22 13.72
N ALA A 21 -3.94 -12.88 14.00
CA ALA A 21 -4.14 -13.63 15.24
C ALA A 21 -3.24 -14.86 15.37
N ASN A 22 -2.71 -15.36 14.26
CA ASN A 22 -1.83 -16.54 14.17
C ASN A 22 -0.34 -16.18 14.26
N ASP A 23 -0.02 -14.98 14.72
CA ASP A 23 1.32 -14.39 14.77
C ASP A 23 1.98 -14.06 13.41
N ASP A 24 1.34 -14.38 12.29
CA ASP A 24 1.80 -13.94 10.96
C ASP A 24 1.50 -12.45 10.74
N TRP A 25 2.16 -11.88 9.75
CA TRP A 25 1.93 -10.54 9.27
C TRP A 25 1.13 -10.58 7.97
N PHE A 26 0.22 -9.62 7.82
CA PHE A 26 -0.52 -9.35 6.60
C PHE A 26 -0.23 -7.91 6.18
N ALA A 27 0.11 -7.69 4.92
CA ALA A 27 0.30 -6.36 4.34
C ALA A 27 -0.56 -6.17 3.10
N ILE A 28 -1.09 -4.96 2.93
CA ILE A 28 -1.88 -4.60 1.76
C ILE A 28 -1.57 -3.17 1.28
N CYS A 29 -1.42 -3.04 -0.03
CA CYS A 29 -1.48 -1.78 -0.77
C CYS A 29 -2.93 -1.49 -1.14
N ILE A 30 -3.52 -0.45 -0.53
CA ILE A 30 -4.94 -0.13 -0.74
C ILE A 30 -5.21 0.52 -2.11
N ASP A 31 -4.18 1.06 -2.74
CA ASP A 31 -4.28 1.75 -4.02
C ASP A 31 -4.28 0.80 -5.22
N LEU A 32 -3.57 -0.34 -5.12
CA LEU A 32 -3.50 -1.37 -6.18
C LEU A 32 -4.20 -2.69 -5.82
N ASN A 33 -4.72 -2.81 -4.60
CA ASN A 33 -5.29 -4.04 -4.06
C ASN A 33 -4.33 -5.25 -4.18
N VAL A 34 -3.06 -5.00 -3.87
CA VAL A 34 -1.98 -5.99 -3.79
C VAL A 34 -1.74 -6.30 -2.32
N SER A 35 -1.64 -7.58 -1.96
CA SER A 35 -1.49 -8.00 -0.56
C SER A 35 -0.54 -9.20 -0.43
N ALA A 36 0.23 -9.22 0.63
CA ALA A 36 1.09 -10.34 1.00
C ALA A 36 0.88 -10.75 2.46
N THR A 37 1.23 -11.99 2.79
CA THR A 37 1.20 -12.53 4.15
C THR A 37 2.50 -13.30 4.38
N GLY A 38 3.05 -13.24 5.59
CA GLY A 38 4.36 -13.81 5.88
C GLY A 38 4.71 -13.75 7.36
N SER A 39 5.76 -14.45 7.76
CA SER A 39 6.05 -14.64 9.20
C SER A 39 6.66 -13.42 9.87
N THR A 40 7.25 -12.49 9.11
CA THR A 40 7.80 -11.25 9.65
C THR A 40 7.29 -10.02 8.89
N LEU A 41 7.31 -8.88 9.58
CA LEU A 41 6.94 -7.59 9.01
C LEU A 41 7.79 -7.21 7.79
N ASN A 42 9.09 -7.53 7.82
CA ASN A 42 9.98 -7.17 6.71
C ASN A 42 9.67 -8.00 5.48
N ASP A 43 9.47 -9.32 5.66
CA ASP A 43 9.15 -10.23 4.55
C ASP A 43 7.88 -9.77 3.83
N VAL A 44 6.81 -9.45 4.57
CA VAL A 44 5.56 -9.00 3.93
C VAL A 44 5.67 -7.64 3.26
N MET A 45 6.52 -6.76 3.76
CA MET A 45 6.77 -5.46 3.13
C MET A 45 7.52 -5.65 1.80
N GLU A 46 8.54 -6.51 1.80
CA GLU A 46 9.31 -6.87 0.60
C GLU A 46 8.44 -7.60 -0.42
N ASP A 47 7.61 -8.55 0.00
CA ASP A 47 6.69 -9.27 -0.89
C ASP A 47 5.67 -8.33 -1.53
N VAL A 48 5.10 -7.40 -0.77
CA VAL A 48 4.19 -6.39 -1.34
C VAL A 48 4.92 -5.49 -2.33
N HIS A 49 6.16 -5.07 -2.02
CA HIS A 49 6.97 -4.27 -2.94
C HIS A 49 7.22 -5.01 -4.26
N ASN A 50 7.65 -6.26 -4.19
CA ASN A 50 7.93 -7.09 -5.37
C ASN A 50 6.67 -7.30 -6.21
N GLN A 51 5.55 -7.64 -5.59
CA GLN A 51 4.27 -7.79 -6.31
C GLN A 51 3.81 -6.49 -6.98
N ILE A 52 4.03 -5.33 -6.34
CA ILE A 52 3.75 -4.04 -6.97
C ILE A 52 4.67 -3.81 -8.17
N ALA A 53 5.96 -4.12 -8.03
CA ALA A 53 6.93 -3.95 -9.10
C ALA A 53 6.58 -4.83 -10.31
N ASP A 54 6.28 -6.11 -10.09
CA ASP A 54 5.86 -7.05 -11.12
C ASP A 54 4.55 -6.59 -11.78
N TYR A 55 3.55 -6.21 -10.98
CA TYR A 55 2.27 -5.71 -11.48
C TYR A 55 2.43 -4.47 -12.37
N VAL A 56 3.28 -3.54 -11.95
CA VAL A 56 3.57 -2.33 -12.73
C VAL A 56 4.35 -2.69 -13.99
N HIS A 57 5.34 -3.57 -13.91
CA HIS A 57 6.12 -4.03 -15.05
C HIS A 57 5.23 -4.67 -16.12
N GLU A 58 4.37 -5.62 -15.74
CA GLU A 58 3.39 -6.27 -16.63
C GLU A 58 2.44 -5.25 -17.27
N ALA A 59 1.90 -4.32 -16.48
CA ALA A 59 1.01 -3.27 -17.00
C ALA A 59 1.70 -2.37 -18.05
N PHE A 60 3.01 -2.10 -17.89
CA PHE A 60 3.78 -1.28 -18.85
C PHE A 60 4.22 -2.04 -20.11
N THR A 61 4.42 -3.35 -20.02
CA THR A 61 4.89 -4.18 -21.14
C THR A 61 3.74 -4.66 -22.00
N ASP A 62 2.69 -5.21 -21.41
CA ASP A 62 1.65 -5.92 -22.16
C ASP A 62 0.43 -5.05 -22.50
N ASP A 63 0.07 -4.06 -21.68
CA ASP A 63 -1.26 -3.46 -21.78
C ASP A 63 -1.32 -1.94 -21.47
N LYS A 64 -0.53 -1.16 -22.24
CA LYS A 64 -0.46 0.31 -22.11
C LYS A 64 -1.82 1.01 -22.19
N GLU A 65 -2.77 0.45 -22.93
CA GLU A 65 -4.13 0.99 -23.06
C GLU A 65 -5.00 0.68 -21.82
N HIS A 66 -4.70 -0.39 -21.09
CA HIS A 66 -5.42 -0.80 -19.87
C HIS A 66 -4.73 -0.39 -18.57
N ILE A 67 -3.54 0.23 -18.60
CA ILE A 67 -2.85 0.80 -17.42
C ILE A 67 -3.83 1.61 -16.56
N GLN A 68 -4.68 2.45 -17.17
CA GLN A 68 -5.64 3.25 -16.42
C GLN A 68 -6.66 2.39 -15.67
N ARG A 69 -7.11 1.28 -16.27
CA ARG A 69 -8.07 0.35 -15.65
C ARG A 69 -7.40 -0.52 -14.58
N LEU A 70 -6.15 -0.93 -14.79
CA LEU A 70 -5.34 -1.69 -13.86
C LEU A 70 -4.97 -0.87 -12.61
N LEU A 71 -4.62 0.41 -12.77
CA LEU A 71 -4.36 1.34 -11.66
C LEU A 71 -5.64 1.81 -10.95
N THR A 72 -6.83 1.51 -11.48
CA THR A 72 -8.12 1.89 -10.87
C THR A 72 -8.65 0.81 -9.92
N ARG A 73 -7.95 -0.32 -9.75
CA ARG A 73 -8.36 -1.40 -8.86
C ARG A 73 -8.13 -1.03 -7.38
N LYS A 74 -9.02 -0.21 -6.86
CA LYS A 74 -9.06 0.12 -5.43
C LYS A 74 -9.37 -1.13 -4.61
N ALA A 75 -8.73 -1.24 -3.46
CA ALA A 75 -9.04 -2.29 -2.51
C ALA A 75 -10.51 -2.22 -2.02
N PRO A 76 -11.10 -3.35 -1.60
CA PRO A 76 -12.41 -3.37 -0.96
C PRO A 76 -12.54 -2.30 0.14
N LEU A 77 -13.74 -1.75 0.30
CA LEU A 77 -14.05 -0.65 1.23
C LEU A 77 -13.58 -0.94 2.67
N TYR A 78 -13.57 -2.21 3.07
CA TYR A 78 -13.08 -2.65 4.37
C TYR A 78 -11.61 -2.26 4.62
N PHE A 79 -10.71 -2.50 3.66
CA PHE A 79 -9.29 -2.18 3.80
C PHE A 79 -9.03 -0.68 3.74
N LEU A 80 -9.81 0.04 2.92
CA LEU A 80 -9.80 1.51 2.89
C LEU A 80 -10.21 2.10 4.24
N ALA A 81 -11.31 1.60 4.83
CA ALA A 81 -11.78 2.03 6.15
C ALA A 81 -10.73 1.75 7.24
N GLN A 82 -10.07 0.58 7.20
CA GLN A 82 -8.97 0.28 8.12
C GLN A 82 -7.81 1.25 7.98
N TYR A 83 -7.35 1.53 6.75
CA TYR A 83 -6.26 2.48 6.53
C TYR A 83 -6.60 3.86 7.10
N HIS A 84 -7.80 4.37 6.79
CA HIS A 84 -8.24 5.67 7.29
C HIS A 84 -8.41 5.69 8.81
N TRP A 85 -8.88 4.59 9.41
CA TRP A 85 -8.96 4.46 10.87
C TRP A 85 -7.58 4.51 11.52
N ILE A 86 -6.62 3.72 11.01
CA ILE A 86 -5.25 3.70 11.54
C ILE A 86 -4.61 5.09 11.38
N SER A 87 -4.76 5.72 10.22
CA SER A 87 -4.26 7.08 9.95
C SER A 87 -4.87 8.13 10.89
N LEU A 88 -6.19 8.06 11.13
CA LEU A 88 -6.89 8.95 12.06
C LEU A 88 -6.41 8.76 13.50
N VAL A 89 -6.28 7.52 13.96
CA VAL A 89 -5.77 7.19 15.30
C VAL A 89 -4.33 7.68 15.49
N LEU A 90 -3.47 7.50 14.48
CA LEU A 90 -2.08 7.99 14.51
C LEU A 90 -2.02 9.53 14.49
N GLY A 91 -2.89 10.19 13.73
CA GLY A 91 -3.01 11.65 13.72
C GLY A 91 -3.51 12.20 15.05
N PHE A 92 -4.50 11.56 15.66
CA PHE A 92 -5.02 11.92 16.99
C PHE A 92 -4.00 11.65 18.11
N ARG A 93 -3.12 10.66 17.96
CA ARG A 93 -2.01 10.41 18.90
C ARG A 93 -1.04 11.59 19.03
N ASN A 94 -0.84 12.36 17.97
CA ASN A 94 -0.01 13.58 18.05
C ASN A 94 -0.68 14.66 18.91
N LEU A 95 -2.01 14.64 19.02
CA LEU A 95 -2.77 15.53 19.93
C LEU A 95 -2.89 14.96 21.36
N CYS A 96 -2.95 13.64 21.52
CA CYS A 96 -3.12 12.98 22.81
C CYS A 96 -2.00 11.96 23.05
N SER A 97 -0.97 12.36 23.81
CA SER A 97 0.25 11.59 24.12
C SER A 97 0.03 10.29 24.92
N LEU A 98 -1.22 9.93 25.24
CA LEU A 98 -1.59 8.89 26.20
C LEU A 98 -1.81 7.50 25.59
N ALA A 99 -1.92 7.36 24.27
CA ALA A 99 -2.22 6.10 23.62
C ALA A 99 -0.97 5.42 23.01
N LYS A 100 0.04 5.12 23.85
CA LYS A 100 1.14 4.20 23.47
C LYS A 100 0.67 2.75 23.62
N ASN A 101 -0.32 2.34 22.85
CA ASN A 101 -0.55 0.92 22.64
C ASN A 101 0.43 0.44 21.56
N GLN A 102 1.11 -0.68 21.80
CA GLN A 102 1.88 -1.39 20.77
C GLN A 102 0.90 -1.84 19.69
N LEU A 103 0.60 -0.95 18.75
CA LEU A 103 -0.16 -1.31 17.57
C LEU A 103 0.74 -2.27 16.80
N ASN A 104 0.31 -3.52 16.69
CA ASN A 104 0.86 -4.49 15.75
C ASN A 104 0.55 -4.09 14.30
N LYS A 105 0.42 -2.78 14.00
CA LYS A 105 0.05 -2.22 12.71
C LYS A 105 1.05 -1.14 12.34
N LYS A 106 1.56 -1.19 11.12
CA LYS A 106 2.54 -0.24 10.58
C LYS A 106 2.03 0.29 9.25
N ILE A 107 1.91 1.61 9.13
CA ILE A 107 1.69 2.27 7.84
C ILE A 107 3.06 2.43 7.17
N PHE A 108 3.12 2.15 5.88
CA PHE A 108 4.28 2.42 5.04
C PHE A 108 3.81 2.94 3.69
N ASN A 109 4.62 3.78 3.07
CA ASN A 109 4.35 4.28 1.73
C ASN A 109 5.32 3.61 0.77
N GLU A 110 4.79 3.01 -0.29
CA GLU A 110 5.59 2.36 -1.31
C GLU A 110 5.75 3.29 -2.51
N GLN A 111 6.96 3.46 -3.01
CA GLN A 111 7.17 4.28 -4.21
C GLN A 111 6.83 3.45 -5.44
N LEU A 112 5.99 3.96 -6.36
CA LEU A 112 5.82 3.24 -7.63
C LEU A 112 7.15 3.20 -8.41
N PRO A 113 7.63 2.03 -8.82
CA PRO A 113 8.76 1.95 -9.73
C PRO A 113 8.32 2.47 -11.11
N LEU A 114 8.80 3.65 -11.48
CA LEU A 114 8.49 4.30 -12.77
C LEU A 114 9.44 3.88 -13.90
N ILE A 115 10.37 2.97 -13.62
CA ILE A 115 11.44 2.59 -14.55
C ILE A 115 11.54 1.07 -14.50
N PRO A 116 11.28 0.34 -15.60
CA PRO A 116 11.66 -1.05 -15.69
C PRO A 116 13.20 -1.14 -15.64
N ALA A 117 13.72 -2.02 -14.79
CA ALA A 117 15.15 -2.36 -14.76
C ALA A 117 15.56 -3.11 -16.03
#